data_AF-A0A8D2BE48-F1
#
_entry.id   AF-A0A8D2BE48-F1
#
_cell.length_a   1.000
_cell.length_b   1.000
_cell.length_c   1.000
_cell.angle_alpha   90.00
_cell.angle_beta   90.00
_cell.angle_gamma   90.00
#
_symmetry.space_group_name_H-M   'P 1'
#
loop_
_entity.id
_entity.type
_entity.pdbx_description
1 polymer ?
#
loop_
_entity_poly.entity_id
_entity_poly.type
_entity_poly.pdbx_seq_one_letter_code
_entity_poly.pdbx_strand_id
1 'polypeptide(L)'
;MPRAALPTLLLPLLGLAAATVADCPSSAWVQFKDSCYIFLQEAIKVESIEDIRNQCTDHGADMISIHNEEENAFILNTFKKQWKGPDDILLGMFYDTDVPYNKKHLSDNHILTSTLVIASTVILTVLGAIIWYLYKRNSDSGFTTVFSTTPQSPYDDDCVLVVAEENEYAVRFD
;
A
#
# COMPACT_ATOMS: atom_id res chain seq x y z
N MET A 1 86.29 -12.12 31.40
CA MET A 1 86.01 -11.07 30.39
C MET A 1 87.03 -11.22 29.27
N PRO A 2 86.74 -10.93 27.99
CA PRO A 2 85.45 -10.58 27.37
C PRO A 2 84.87 -11.74 26.51
N ARG A 3 83.67 -11.53 25.95
CA ARG A 3 83.07 -12.38 24.90
C ARG A 3 83.45 -11.81 23.52
N ALA A 4 83.83 -12.64 22.56
CA ALA A 4 83.96 -12.24 21.15
C ALA A 4 82.68 -12.61 20.39
N ALA A 5 82.18 -11.70 19.56
CA ALA A 5 80.88 -11.82 18.90
C ALA A 5 80.95 -12.52 17.52
N LEU A 6 79.87 -13.21 17.15
CA LEU A 6 79.61 -13.62 15.77
C LEU A 6 79.18 -12.40 14.92
N PRO A 7 79.51 -12.37 13.62
CA PRO A 7 78.69 -11.76 12.60
C PRO A 7 77.74 -12.82 12.00
N THR A 8 76.50 -12.86 12.48
CA THR A 8 75.41 -13.65 11.88
C THR A 8 75.01 -13.09 10.50
N LEU A 9 74.71 -13.97 9.54
CA LEU A 9 74.26 -13.58 8.20
C LEU A 9 73.00 -12.70 8.25
N LEU A 10 73.03 -11.61 7.47
CA LEU A 10 71.86 -10.80 7.16
C LEU A 10 71.25 -11.26 5.82
N LEU A 11 70.06 -11.84 5.89
CA LEU A 11 69.11 -11.94 4.79
C LEU A 11 67.81 -11.30 5.30
N PRO A 12 67.41 -10.11 4.80
CA PRO A 12 66.11 -9.55 5.15
C PRO A 12 65.03 -10.39 4.48
N LEU A 13 64.23 -11.07 5.31
CA LEU A 13 63.00 -11.73 4.87
C LEU A 13 62.10 -10.69 4.19
N LEU A 14 61.49 -11.07 3.05
CA LEU A 14 60.39 -10.32 2.46
C LEU A 14 59.33 -10.09 3.55
N GLY A 15 59.07 -8.83 3.87
CA GLY A 15 57.99 -8.48 4.77
C GLY A 15 56.66 -8.88 4.13
N LEU A 16 56.03 -9.93 4.65
CA LEU A 16 54.59 -10.08 4.49
C LEU A 16 53.96 -8.82 5.11
N ALA A 17 53.39 -7.97 4.25
CA ALA A 17 52.39 -7.02 4.70
C ALA A 17 51.18 -7.85 5.16
N ALA A 18 51.17 -8.20 6.44
CA ALA A 18 49.99 -8.76 7.07
C ALA A 18 48.90 -7.69 6.95
N ALA A 19 47.89 -7.96 6.12
CA ALA A 19 46.69 -7.15 6.08
C ALA A 19 46.12 -7.16 7.50
N THR A 20 46.13 -6.00 8.16
CA THR A 20 45.51 -5.84 9.47
C THR A 20 44.03 -6.14 9.30
N VAL A 21 43.55 -7.19 9.96
CA VAL A 21 42.11 -7.37 10.14
C VAL A 21 41.62 -6.10 10.84
N ALA A 22 40.78 -5.32 10.14
CA ALA A 22 40.32 -4.05 10.63
C ALA A 22 39.21 -4.28 11.66
N ASP A 23 39.61 -4.45 12.92
CA ASP A 23 38.67 -4.41 14.05
C ASP A 23 37.97 -3.04 14.09
N CYS A 24 36.67 -3.04 14.40
CA CYS A 24 35.89 -1.80 14.40
C CYS A 24 36.31 -0.82 15.52
N PRO A 25 36.10 0.51 15.35
CA PRO A 25 36.69 1.52 16.23
C PRO A 25 36.31 1.44 17.72
N SER A 26 35.15 0.86 18.05
CA SER A 26 34.71 0.63 19.43
C SER A 26 33.65 -0.47 19.50
N SER A 27 33.32 -0.93 20.71
CA SER A 27 32.28 -1.94 20.96
C SER A 27 30.85 -1.50 20.62
N ALA A 28 30.63 -0.24 20.25
CA ALA A 28 29.34 0.25 19.74
C ALA A 28 29.12 -0.10 18.26
N TRP A 29 30.20 -0.41 17.54
CA TRP A 29 30.17 -0.83 16.14
C TRP A 29 30.04 -2.34 16.04
N VAL A 30 29.30 -2.80 15.04
CA VAL A 30 29.15 -4.20 14.69
C VAL A 30 29.85 -4.45 13.36
N GLN A 31 30.80 -5.39 13.35
CA GLN A 31 31.53 -5.76 12.14
C GLN A 31 30.71 -6.73 11.29
N PHE A 32 30.73 -6.52 9.97
CA PHE A 32 30.30 -7.50 8.99
C PHE A 32 31.19 -7.42 7.76
N LYS A 33 31.90 -8.52 7.48
CA LYS A 33 32.97 -8.58 6.47
C LYS A 33 33.97 -7.43 6.70
N ASP A 34 34.31 -6.68 5.66
CA ASP A 34 35.29 -5.59 5.67
C ASP A 34 34.66 -4.23 6.05
N SER A 35 33.54 -4.21 6.77
CA SER A 35 32.79 -3.00 7.11
C SER A 35 32.24 -3.00 8.53
N CYS A 36 32.08 -1.79 9.09
CA CYS A 36 31.65 -1.54 10.46
C CYS A 36 30.39 -0.68 10.44
N TYR A 37 29.36 -1.10 11.19
CA TYR A 37 28.04 -0.46 11.21
C TYR A 37 27.72 -0.01 12.64
N ILE A 38 27.12 1.17 12.80
CA ILE A 38 26.69 1.71 14.10
C ILE A 38 25.23 2.18 14.01
N PHE A 39 24.44 1.89 15.05
CA PHE A 39 23.02 2.24 15.12
C PHE A 39 22.80 3.38 16.12
N LEU A 40 22.71 4.61 15.62
CA LEU A 40 22.58 5.82 16.43
C LEU A 40 21.12 6.02 16.89
N GLN A 41 20.85 5.87 18.19
CA GLN A 41 19.53 6.06 18.79
C GLN A 41 19.30 7.53 19.21
N GLU A 42 19.38 8.45 18.24
CA GLU A 42 19.17 9.88 18.48
C GLU A 42 17.76 10.34 18.11
N ALA A 43 17.19 11.22 18.93
CA ALA A 43 15.86 11.78 18.73
C ALA A 43 15.91 12.99 17.77
N ILE A 44 16.21 12.72 16.50
CA ILE A 44 16.41 13.75 15.47
C ILE A 44 15.07 14.35 15.06
N LYS A 45 14.96 15.69 15.09
CA LYS A 45 14.02 16.39 14.19
C LYS A 45 14.62 16.33 12.79
N VAL A 46 14.19 15.35 12.00
CA VAL A 46 14.64 15.22 10.62
C VAL A 46 13.99 16.34 9.79
N GLU A 47 14.76 17.37 9.46
CA GLU A 47 14.35 18.44 8.55
C GLU A 47 14.84 18.14 7.12
N SER A 48 16.01 17.50 6.96
CA SER A 48 16.52 16.98 5.68
C SER A 48 17.28 15.64 5.80
N ILE A 49 17.54 15.00 4.65
CA ILE A 49 18.42 13.82 4.56
C ILE A 49 19.89 14.20 4.81
N GLU A 50 20.26 15.44 4.48
CA GLU A 50 21.61 15.98 4.68
C GLU A 50 21.95 16.08 6.17
N ASP A 51 20.98 16.47 7.03
CA ASP A 51 21.15 16.49 8.48
C ASP A 51 21.45 15.09 9.06
N ILE A 52 20.79 14.05 8.52
CA ILE A 52 21.03 12.65 8.92
C ILE A 52 22.44 12.22 8.48
N ARG A 53 22.85 12.54 7.24
CA ARG A 53 24.21 12.23 6.78
C ARG A 53 25.25 12.92 7.64
N ASN A 54 25.05 14.19 7.97
CA ASN A 54 26.00 14.96 8.77
C ASN A 54 26.28 14.27 10.12
N GLN A 55 25.25 13.72 10.78
CA GLN A 55 25.44 12.93 12.00
C GLN A 55 26.23 11.64 11.76
N CYS A 56 25.94 10.89 10.69
CA CYS A 56 26.76 9.73 10.33
C CYS A 56 28.23 10.11 10.13
N THR A 57 28.50 11.23 9.44
CA THR A 57 29.87 11.72 9.19
C THR A 57 30.56 12.28 10.42
N ASP A 58 29.84 12.89 11.37
CA ASP A 58 30.39 13.33 12.66
C ASP A 58 30.88 12.14 13.51
N HIS A 59 30.29 10.96 13.32
CA HIS A 59 30.77 9.70 13.90
C HIS A 59 31.85 8.98 13.07
N GLY A 60 32.33 9.58 11.98
CA GLY A 60 33.29 8.95 11.06
C GLY A 60 32.71 7.82 10.20
N ALA A 61 31.38 7.78 10.06
CA ALA A 61 30.64 6.88 9.17
C ALA A 61 30.12 7.62 7.93
N ASP A 62 29.31 6.94 7.12
CA ASP A 62 28.35 7.56 6.20
C ASP A 62 27.01 6.81 6.36
N MET A 63 25.96 7.27 5.69
CA MET A 63 24.68 6.58 5.63
C MET A 63 24.85 5.16 5.08
N ILE A 64 24.12 4.22 5.67
CA ILE A 64 24.16 2.81 5.29
C ILE A 64 23.83 2.59 3.80
N SER A 65 24.72 1.91 3.10
CA SER A 65 24.52 1.37 1.76
C SER A 65 24.43 -0.16 1.83
N ILE A 66 23.56 -0.77 1.01
CA ILE A 66 23.32 -2.22 1.00
C ILE A 66 23.61 -2.73 -0.41
N HIS A 67 24.55 -3.67 -0.52
CA HIS A 67 25.08 -4.16 -1.79
C HIS A 67 24.65 -5.59 -2.13
N ASN A 68 24.11 -6.34 -1.16
CA ASN A 68 23.71 -7.74 -1.33
C ASN A 68 22.66 -8.19 -0.29
N GLU A 69 22.03 -9.33 -0.55
CA GLU A 69 20.99 -9.91 0.33
C GLU A 69 21.53 -10.35 1.70
N GLU A 70 22.78 -10.84 1.76
CA GLU A 70 23.41 -11.29 3.01
C GLU A 70 23.62 -10.11 3.97
N GLU A 71 24.08 -8.98 3.45
CA GLU A 71 24.22 -7.70 4.16
C GLU A 71 22.85 -7.19 4.62
N ASN A 72 21.84 -7.15 3.74
CA ASN A 72 20.47 -6.79 4.11
C ASN A 72 19.94 -7.65 5.27
N ALA A 73 20.11 -8.98 5.19
CA ALA A 73 19.71 -9.90 6.23
C ALA A 73 20.49 -9.71 7.54
N PHE A 74 21.81 -9.45 7.46
CA PHE A 74 22.63 -9.13 8.62
C PHE A 74 22.15 -7.85 9.33
N ILE A 75 21.92 -6.77 8.57
CA ILE A 75 21.47 -5.48 9.08
C ILE A 75 20.10 -5.61 9.75
N LEU A 76 19.12 -6.22 9.07
CA LEU A 76 17.78 -6.44 9.62
C LEU A 76 17.81 -7.28 10.91
N ASN A 77 18.66 -8.31 10.97
CA ASN A 77 18.79 -9.16 12.17
C ASN A 77 19.53 -8.47 13.32
N THR A 78 20.47 -7.57 13.02
CA THR A 78 21.23 -6.82 14.03
C THR A 78 20.38 -5.69 14.59
N PHE A 79 19.71 -4.95 13.72
CA PHE A 79 18.71 -3.93 14.03
C PHE A 79 17.66 -4.47 15.01
N LYS A 80 16.97 -5.57 14.67
CA LYS A 80 15.94 -6.20 15.53
C LYS A 80 16.42 -6.65 16.91
N LYS A 81 17.74 -6.81 17.12
CA LYS A 81 18.32 -7.21 18.41
C LYS A 81 18.76 -6.03 19.27
N GLN A 82 19.25 -4.95 18.64
CA GLN A 82 19.89 -3.83 19.33
C GLN A 82 19.02 -2.57 19.38
N TRP A 83 18.12 -2.39 18.42
CA TRP A 83 17.26 -1.22 18.32
C TRP A 83 16.03 -1.31 19.22
N LYS A 84 15.62 -0.17 19.75
CA LYS A 84 14.42 -0.01 20.60
C LYS A 84 13.48 1.12 20.12
N GLY A 85 13.77 1.70 18.96
CA GLY A 85 12.97 2.74 18.32
C GLY A 85 11.95 2.17 17.32
N PRO A 86 11.53 2.95 16.30
CA PRO A 86 10.56 2.50 15.29
C PRO A 86 11.09 1.35 14.42
N ASP A 87 10.18 0.64 13.76
CA ASP A 87 10.49 -0.55 12.94
C ASP A 87 11.22 -0.25 11.62
N ASP A 88 11.25 1.01 11.19
CA ASP A 88 11.85 1.49 9.95
C ASP A 88 13.13 2.33 10.17
N ILE A 89 14.06 2.23 9.21
CA ILE A 89 15.31 3.01 9.14
C ILE A 89 15.47 3.65 7.77
N LEU A 90 16.06 4.85 7.74
CA LEU A 90 16.44 5.49 6.50
C LEU A 90 17.76 4.89 5.98
N LEU A 91 17.75 4.46 4.72
CA LEU A 91 18.95 4.01 4.01
C LEU A 91 19.61 5.17 3.25
N GLY A 92 20.92 5.09 3.02
CA GLY A 92 21.72 6.03 2.24
C GLY A 92 21.47 5.97 0.73
N MET A 93 20.21 5.83 0.31
CA MET A 93 19.83 5.81 -1.10
C MET A 93 19.80 7.22 -1.67
N PHE A 94 20.88 7.61 -2.34
CA PHE A 94 20.85 8.74 -3.26
C PHE A 94 20.05 8.34 -4.50
N TYR A 95 18.94 9.02 -4.77
CA TYR A 95 18.26 8.95 -6.05
C TYR A 95 18.95 9.91 -7.02
N ASP A 96 19.80 9.37 -7.90
CA ASP A 96 20.30 10.13 -9.05
C ASP A 96 19.12 10.46 -9.97
N THR A 97 18.75 11.74 -10.02
CA THR A 97 17.64 12.26 -10.83
C THR A 97 18.04 12.60 -12.26
N ASP A 98 19.34 12.57 -12.57
CA ASP A 98 19.87 12.98 -13.87
C ASP A 98 19.75 11.86 -14.91
N VAL A 99 19.49 10.63 -14.46
CA VAL A 99 19.00 9.54 -15.30
C VAL A 99 17.48 9.61 -15.47
N PRO A 100 16.95 9.97 -16.66
CA PRO A 100 15.51 9.92 -16.89
C PRO A 100 15.05 8.46 -16.85
N TYR A 101 14.40 8.07 -15.75
CA TYR A 101 13.81 6.74 -15.58
C TYR A 101 12.81 6.47 -16.70
N ASN A 102 13.24 5.70 -17.70
CA ASN A 102 12.39 5.31 -18.81
C ASN A 102 11.38 4.29 -18.29
N LYS A 103 10.21 4.78 -17.87
CA LYS A 103 9.10 4.01 -17.31
C LYS A 103 8.42 3.13 -18.38
N LYS A 104 9.18 2.16 -18.89
CA LYS A 104 8.70 1.10 -19.76
C LYS A 104 8.33 -0.09 -18.88
N HIS A 105 7.12 -0.64 -19.06
CA HIS A 105 6.53 -1.74 -18.27
C HIS A 105 5.95 -1.44 -16.87
N LEU A 106 5.45 -0.22 -16.59
CA LEU A 106 4.53 -0.04 -15.44
C LEU A 106 3.44 1.02 -15.68
N SER A 107 2.69 0.88 -16.79
CA SER A 107 1.50 1.69 -17.06
C SER A 107 0.40 0.97 -17.86
N ASP A 108 0.75 0.03 -18.74
CA ASP A 108 -0.22 -0.53 -19.70
C ASP A 108 -1.32 -1.36 -19.02
N ASN A 109 -0.96 -2.17 -18.01
CA ASN A 109 -1.93 -3.02 -17.31
C ASN A 109 -2.97 -2.23 -16.52
N HIS A 110 -2.58 -1.16 -15.81
CA HIS A 110 -3.51 -0.36 -15.00
C HIS A 110 -4.47 0.47 -15.87
N ILE A 111 -3.99 0.97 -17.01
CA ILE A 111 -4.84 1.63 -18.02
C ILE A 111 -5.82 0.63 -18.63
N LEU A 112 -5.36 -0.58 -18.97
CA LEU A 112 -6.20 -1.64 -19.53
C LEU A 112 -7.29 -2.09 -18.54
N THR A 113 -6.96 -2.29 -17.26
CA THR A 113 -7.96 -2.66 -16.23
C THR A 113 -9.00 -1.57 -16.02
N SER A 114 -8.59 -0.29 -15.99
CA SER A 114 -9.53 0.84 -15.86
C SER A 114 -10.49 0.90 -17.06
N THR A 115 -9.96 0.77 -18.27
CA THR A 115 -10.75 0.79 -19.51
C THR A 115 -11.74 -0.39 -19.58
N LEU A 116 -11.31 -1.59 -19.17
CA LEU A 116 -12.15 -2.79 -19.15
C LEU A 116 -13.33 -2.66 -18.17
N VAL A 117 -13.11 -2.10 -16.99
CA VAL A 117 -14.16 -1.86 -15.99
C VAL A 117 -15.18 -0.85 -16.52
N ILE A 118 -14.72 0.27 -17.09
CA ILE A 118 -15.60 1.33 -17.65
C ILE A 118 -16.41 0.80 -18.84
N ALA A 119 -15.80 0.02 -19.74
CA ALA A 119 -16.52 -0.60 -20.85
C ALA A 119 -17.60 -1.58 -20.34
N SER A 120 -17.28 -2.38 -19.32
CA SER A 120 -18.21 -3.37 -18.75
C SER A 120 -19.43 -2.71 -18.09
N THR A 121 -19.25 -1.62 -17.33
CA THR A 121 -20.37 -0.91 -16.69
C THR A 121 -21.30 -0.27 -17.72
N VAL A 122 -20.77 0.34 -18.78
CA VAL A 122 -21.57 0.90 -19.88
C VAL A 122 -22.34 -0.19 -20.62
N ILE A 123 -21.72 -1.34 -20.92
CA ILE A 123 -22.40 -2.47 -21.57
C ILE A 123 -23.55 -2.99 -20.68
N LEU A 124 -23.33 -3.15 -19.38
CA LEU A 124 -24.36 -3.64 -18.45
C LEU A 124 -25.54 -2.66 -18.29
N THR A 125 -25.29 -1.34 -18.25
CA THR A 125 -26.38 -0.36 -18.15
C THR A 125 -27.20 -0.29 -19.44
N VAL A 126 -26.56 -0.34 -20.62
CA VAL A 126 -27.25 -0.38 -21.92
C VAL A 126 -28.07 -1.66 -22.09
N LEU A 127 -27.50 -2.83 -21.80
CA LEU A 127 -28.24 -4.10 -21.87
C LEU A 127 -29.41 -4.14 -20.87
N GLY A 128 -29.23 -3.63 -19.65
CA GLY A 128 -30.31 -3.50 -18.67
C GLY A 128 -31.47 -2.64 -19.16
N ALA A 129 -31.17 -1.48 -19.78
CA ALA A 129 -32.18 -0.60 -20.35
C ALA A 129 -32.93 -1.24 -21.54
N ILE A 130 -32.22 -1.97 -22.41
CA ILE A 130 -32.83 -2.71 -23.54
C ILE A 130 -33.75 -3.81 -23.03
N ILE A 131 -33.29 -4.63 -22.07
CA ILE A 131 -34.10 -5.71 -21.48
C ILE A 131 -35.35 -5.15 -20.81
N TRP A 132 -35.21 -4.07 -20.03
CA TRP A 132 -36.34 -3.38 -19.38
C TRP A 132 -37.36 -2.85 -20.41
N TYR A 133 -36.89 -2.21 -21.49
CA TYR A 133 -37.75 -1.69 -22.56
C TYR A 133 -38.50 -2.82 -23.29
N LEU A 134 -37.82 -3.92 -23.62
CA LEU A 134 -38.44 -5.09 -24.25
C LEU A 134 -39.45 -5.77 -23.30
N TYR A 135 -39.12 -5.92 -22.02
CA TYR A 135 -40.01 -6.47 -21.01
C TYR A 135 -41.29 -5.61 -20.83
N LYS A 136 -41.13 -4.29 -20.75
CA LYS A 136 -42.26 -3.34 -20.65
C LYS A 136 -43.13 -3.41 -21.90
N ARG A 137 -42.52 -3.40 -23.10
CA ARG A 137 -43.25 -3.54 -24.37
C ARG A 137 -44.01 -4.86 -24.48
N ASN A 138 -43.42 -5.97 -24.04
CA ASN A 138 -44.10 -7.27 -24.04
C ASN A 138 -45.25 -7.32 -23.02
N SER A 139 -45.07 -6.71 -21.85
CA SER A 139 -46.11 -6.59 -20.81
C SER A 139 -47.32 -5.77 -21.30
N ASP A 140 -47.08 -4.65 -21.99
CA ASP A 140 -48.15 -3.83 -22.57
C ASP A 140 -48.80 -4.47 -23.81
N SER A 141 -48.15 -5.47 -24.43
CA SER A 141 -48.71 -6.25 -25.53
C SER A 141 -49.60 -7.42 -25.07
N GLY A 142 -49.73 -7.64 -23.76
CA GLY A 142 -50.33 -8.85 -23.17
C GLY A 142 -51.83 -8.82 -22.87
N PHE A 143 -52.56 -7.75 -23.22
CA PHE A 143 -54.00 -7.65 -22.90
C PHE A 143 -54.85 -6.98 -23.99
N THR A 144 -55.44 -7.79 -24.86
CA THR A 144 -56.54 -7.39 -25.75
C THR A 144 -57.68 -8.40 -25.68
N THR A 145 -58.63 -8.20 -24.76
CA THR A 145 -59.87 -9.00 -24.70
C THR A 145 -61.04 -8.21 -25.30
N VAL A 146 -61.42 -8.56 -26.53
CA VAL A 146 -62.67 -8.11 -27.16
C VAL A 146 -63.78 -9.07 -26.75
N PHE A 147 -64.82 -8.58 -26.07
CA PHE A 147 -66.14 -9.19 -26.12
C PHE A 147 -67.23 -8.13 -25.83
N SER A 148 -68.28 -8.11 -26.65
CA SER A 148 -69.34 -7.09 -26.60
C SER A 148 -70.68 -7.71 -26.22
N THR A 149 -71.42 -7.09 -25.29
CA THR A 149 -72.90 -7.00 -25.31
C THR A 149 -73.40 -5.88 -24.38
N THR A 150 -74.16 -4.94 -24.96
CA THR A 150 -74.95 -3.84 -24.36
C THR A 150 -76.31 -4.35 -23.80
N PRO A 151 -77.24 -3.53 -23.23
CA PRO A 151 -77.17 -2.15 -22.72
C PRO A 151 -77.91 -1.83 -21.37
N GLN A 152 -77.61 -0.65 -20.79
CA GLN A 152 -78.53 0.29 -20.09
C GLN A 152 -79.04 0.07 -18.64
N SER A 153 -78.61 0.96 -17.73
CA SER A 153 -79.41 1.56 -16.65
C SER A 153 -78.82 2.96 -16.30
N PRO A 154 -79.60 3.98 -15.92
CA PRO A 154 -79.14 5.37 -15.87
C PRO A 154 -78.67 5.85 -14.48
N TYR A 155 -77.83 6.91 -14.50
CA TYR A 155 -77.60 7.94 -13.47
C TYR A 155 -77.71 7.57 -11.98
N ASP A 156 -76.59 7.68 -11.26
CA ASP A 156 -76.60 8.05 -9.84
C ASP A 156 -75.31 8.82 -9.48
N ASP A 157 -75.39 10.16 -9.51
CA ASP A 157 -74.45 11.06 -8.87
C ASP A 157 -75.06 11.43 -7.52
N ASP A 158 -74.70 10.75 -6.41
CA ASP A 158 -75.19 11.15 -5.09
C ASP A 158 -74.10 11.59 -4.11
N CYS A 159 -74.12 12.89 -3.85
CA CYS A 159 -73.39 13.57 -2.79
C CYS A 159 -74.17 13.44 -1.48
N VAL A 160 -73.86 12.45 -0.64
CA VAL A 160 -74.40 12.43 0.73
C VAL A 160 -73.53 13.27 1.66
N LEU A 161 -73.93 14.54 1.79
CA LEU A 161 -73.60 15.37 2.94
C LEU A 161 -74.30 14.82 4.19
N VAL A 162 -73.56 14.71 5.28
CA VAL A 162 -74.10 14.46 6.62
C VAL A 162 -75.08 15.57 7.06
N VAL A 163 -76.16 15.19 7.76
CA VAL A 163 -76.59 15.75 9.07
C VAL A 163 -77.94 15.12 9.52
N ALA A 164 -77.97 14.62 10.77
CA ALA A 164 -79.15 14.26 11.61
C ALA A 164 -80.17 13.24 11.00
N GLU A 165 -81.18 12.65 11.66
CA GLU A 165 -81.82 12.76 12.99
C GLU A 165 -82.68 11.45 13.17
N GLU A 166 -82.72 10.63 14.23
CA GLU A 166 -82.11 10.56 15.57
C GLU A 166 -81.80 9.06 15.95
N ASN A 167 -81.80 8.73 17.27
CA ASN A 167 -82.21 7.50 18.02
C ASN A 167 -81.71 6.08 17.59
N GLU A 168 -81.01 5.30 18.46
CA GLU A 168 -81.52 4.55 19.62
C GLU A 168 -82.66 3.58 19.23
N TYR A 169 -82.64 2.25 19.50
CA TYR A 169 -81.97 1.45 20.54
C TYR A 169 -81.99 -0.07 20.17
N ALA A 170 -81.27 -0.90 20.94
CA ALA A 170 -81.38 -2.37 21.22
C ALA A 170 -82.24 -3.30 20.30
N VAL A 171 -81.90 -4.57 20.05
CA VAL A 171 -81.83 -5.73 20.99
C VAL A 171 -81.14 -6.89 20.21
N ARG A 172 -79.98 -7.41 20.64
CA ARG A 172 -79.73 -8.64 21.44
C ARG A 172 -80.22 -9.99 20.86
N PHE A 173 -79.26 -10.79 20.38
CA PHE A 173 -79.12 -12.28 20.38
C PHE A 173 -80.30 -13.20 20.01
N ASP A 174 -79.98 -14.20 19.18
CA ASP A 174 -79.96 -15.60 19.63
C ASP A 174 -78.50 -16.12 19.55
#